data_AF-A0A1A6GI87-F1
#
_entry.id   AF-A0A1A6GI87-F1
#
_cell.length_a   1.000
_cell.length_b   1.000
_cell.length_c   1.000
_cell.angle_alpha   90.00
_cell.angle_beta   90.00
_cell.angle_gamma   90.00
#
_symmetry.space_group_name_H-M   'P 1'
#
loop_
_entity.id
_entity.type
_entity.pdbx_description
1 polymer ?
#
loop_
_entity_poly.entity_id
_entity_poly.type
_entity_poly.pdbx_seq_one_letter_code
_entity_poly.pdbx_strand_id
1 'polypeptide(L)'
;IRVAEFTRGRSINLALSYRGRQALKAIGLEDQVVSKGVPMRARMIHSLSGKKSAIPYGNKSQYILSISREKLNKDLLTAVESYPNAKVHFGHKLLKCRAEEGVVTMLGPDKVPRDVTCDLIVGCDGAYSTVRAHLMKKPRFDYSQQYIPHGYMELTIPPKNGEDKSFTCTLFMSFEEFEKLLTRDDVLDFFQRNFPDAIPLMG
;
A
#
# COMPACT_ATOMS: atom_id res chain seq x y z
N ILE A 1 12.34 -4.52 0.03
CA ILE A 1 11.39 -5.66 -0.03
C ILE A 1 12.12 -6.99 0.08
N ARG A 2 13.09 -7.33 -0.78
CA ARG A 2 13.99 -8.49 -0.52
C ARG A 2 15.21 -8.14 0.34
N VAL A 3 15.62 -6.87 0.34
CA VAL A 3 16.82 -6.36 1.05
C VAL A 3 16.51 -5.24 2.07
N ALA A 4 15.23 -4.97 2.35
CA ALA A 4 14.85 -3.89 3.27
C ALA A 4 14.14 -4.50 4.48
N GLU A 5 14.64 -4.22 5.68
CA GLU A 5 14.16 -4.82 6.93
C GLU A 5 12.80 -4.28 7.39
N PHE A 6 12.40 -3.08 6.97
CA PHE A 6 11.08 -2.54 7.28
C PHE A 6 10.81 -1.30 6.41
N THR A 7 9.68 -1.23 5.70
CA THR A 7 9.29 0.00 5.00
C THR A 7 8.33 0.81 5.86
N ARG A 8 8.82 1.82 6.58
CA ARG A 8 7.98 2.82 7.27
C ARG A 8 7.16 3.64 6.26
N GLY A 9 5.90 3.94 6.60
CA GLY A 9 5.09 4.96 5.92
C GLY A 9 4.29 4.50 4.70
N ARG A 10 3.93 3.20 4.60
CA ARG A 10 3.01 2.67 3.58
C ARG A 10 2.21 1.51 4.16
N SER A 11 0.92 1.40 3.79
CA SER A 11 0.01 0.42 4.44
C SER A 11 0.56 -1.01 4.45
N ILE A 12 0.58 -1.65 5.62
CA ILE A 12 1.07 -3.02 5.79
C ILE A 12 0.18 -4.01 5.03
N ASN A 13 -1.14 -3.88 5.22
CA ASN A 13 -2.15 -4.68 4.54
C ASN A 13 -2.97 -3.83 3.56
N LEU A 14 -3.56 -4.47 2.55
CA LEU A 14 -4.47 -3.86 1.58
C LEU A 14 -5.75 -4.69 1.45
N ALA A 15 -6.84 -4.02 1.08
CA ALA A 15 -8.08 -4.68 0.68
C ALA A 15 -8.02 -5.05 -0.81
N LEU A 16 -7.91 -6.34 -1.10
CA LEU A 16 -8.03 -6.88 -2.45
C LEU A 16 -9.51 -7.15 -2.77
N SER A 17 -9.99 -6.54 -3.86
CA SER A 17 -11.37 -6.68 -4.35
C SER A 17 -11.42 -7.50 -5.65
N TYR A 18 -12.63 -7.66 -6.19
CA TYR A 18 -12.88 -8.39 -7.44
C TYR A 18 -11.97 -7.95 -8.60
N ARG A 19 -11.79 -6.65 -8.85
CA ARG A 19 -10.99 -6.15 -9.98
C ARG A 19 -9.52 -6.59 -9.88
N GLY A 20 -8.93 -6.48 -8.69
CA GLY A 20 -7.55 -6.94 -8.47
C GLY A 20 -7.43 -8.46 -8.59
N ARG A 21 -8.43 -9.21 -8.11
CA ARG A 21 -8.48 -10.66 -8.28
C ARG A 21 -8.55 -11.09 -9.74
N GLN A 22 -9.38 -10.43 -10.56
CA GLN A 22 -9.44 -10.73 -12.00
C GLN A 22 -8.11 -10.44 -12.71
N ALA A 23 -7.41 -9.37 -12.35
CA ALA A 23 -6.07 -9.10 -12.87
C ALA A 23 -5.05 -10.20 -12.48
N LEU A 24 -5.09 -10.65 -11.22
CA LEU A 24 -4.26 -11.77 -10.76
C LEU A 24 -4.62 -13.09 -11.44
N LYS A 25 -5.91 -13.32 -11.70
CA LYS A 25 -6.40 -14.50 -12.42
C LYS A 25 -5.87 -14.57 -13.84
N ALA A 26 -5.81 -13.44 -14.54
CA ALA A 26 -5.28 -13.35 -15.90
C ALA A 26 -3.80 -13.76 -16.01
N ILE A 27 -3.06 -13.74 -14.90
CA ILE A 27 -1.65 -14.17 -14.83
C ILE A 27 -1.46 -15.43 -13.97
N GLY A 28 -2.53 -16.15 -13.63
CA GLY A 28 -2.47 -17.41 -12.87
C GLY A 28 -2.09 -17.30 -11.39
N LEU A 29 -2.17 -16.10 -10.79
CA LEU A 29 -1.76 -15.86 -9.39
C LEU A 29 -2.92 -15.67 -8.41
N GLU A 30 -4.18 -15.73 -8.86
CA GLU A 30 -5.34 -15.50 -7.99
C GLU A 30 -5.34 -16.45 -6.78
N ASP A 31 -5.29 -17.76 -7.01
CA ASP A 31 -5.44 -18.76 -5.95
C ASP A 31 -4.30 -18.67 -4.91
N GLN A 32 -3.07 -18.47 -5.37
CA GLN A 32 -1.91 -18.28 -4.51
C GLN A 32 -2.10 -17.05 -3.60
N VAL A 33 -2.52 -15.91 -4.14
CA VAL A 33 -2.72 -14.68 -3.35
C VAL A 33 -3.92 -14.82 -2.42
N VAL A 34 -5.02 -15.41 -2.90
CA VAL A 34 -6.25 -15.61 -2.13
C VAL A 34 -6.02 -16.53 -0.93
N SER A 35 -5.24 -17.60 -1.10
CA SER A 35 -4.93 -18.55 -0.01
C SER A 35 -4.20 -17.92 1.19
N LYS A 36 -3.50 -16.81 0.98
CA LYS A 36 -2.74 -16.08 2.01
C LYS A 36 -3.51 -14.93 2.65
N GLY A 37 -4.71 -14.62 2.15
CA GLY A 37 -5.51 -13.49 2.63
C GLY A 37 -6.60 -13.89 3.61
N VAL A 38 -7.10 -12.90 4.36
CA VAL A 38 -8.21 -13.08 5.32
C VAL A 38 -9.50 -12.49 4.73
N PRO A 39 -10.57 -13.29 4.53
CA PRO A 39 -11.83 -12.80 4.01
C PRO A 39 -12.53 -11.84 4.97
N MET A 40 -12.92 -10.66 4.47
CA MET A 40 -13.75 -9.69 5.16
C MET A 40 -15.14 -9.68 4.50
N ARG A 41 -16.12 -10.29 5.18
CA ARG A 41 -17.50 -10.49 4.67
C ARG A 41 -18.46 -9.37 5.06
N ALA A 42 -18.07 -8.53 6.01
CA ALA A 42 -18.85 -7.40 6.49
C ALA A 42 -17.93 -6.27 6.93
N ARG A 43 -18.50 -5.06 7.00
CA ARG A 43 -17.96 -3.95 7.77
C ARG A 43 -18.39 -4.14 9.22
N MET A 44 -17.46 -3.98 10.16
CA MET A 44 -17.79 -3.82 11.56
C MET A 44 -17.67 -2.33 11.92
N ILE A 45 -18.78 -1.70 12.27
CA ILE A 45 -18.82 -0.29 12.65
C ILE A 45 -18.85 -0.20 14.18
N HIS A 46 -17.87 0.50 14.73
CA HIS A 46 -17.74 0.80 16.14
C HIS A 46 -18.29 2.21 16.38
N SER A 47 -19.31 2.33 17.23
CA SER A 47 -19.88 3.63 17.61
C SER A 47 -19.25 4.14 18.91
N LEU A 48 -19.38 5.45 19.17
CA LEU A 48 -18.85 6.08 20.39
C LEU A 48 -19.44 5.49 21.69
N SER A 49 -20.67 4.95 21.65
CA SER A 49 -21.27 4.28 22.81
C SER A 49 -20.74 2.85 23.04
N GLY A 50 -19.81 2.38 22.22
CA GLY A 50 -19.30 1.01 22.23
C GLY A 50 -20.21 -0.01 21.52
N LYS A 51 -21.36 0.41 20.98
CA LYS A 51 -22.21 -0.48 20.18
C LYS A 51 -21.49 -0.84 18.88
N LYS A 52 -21.37 -2.15 18.63
CA LYS A 52 -20.82 -2.73 17.41
C LYS A 52 -21.95 -3.15 16.47
N SER A 53 -21.86 -2.76 15.20
CA SER A 53 -22.84 -3.12 14.18
C SER A 53 -22.17 -3.68 12.93
N ALA A 54 -22.64 -4.85 12.48
CA ALA A 54 -22.11 -5.52 11.31
C ALA A 54 -23.00 -5.22 10.08
N ILE A 55 -22.37 -4.80 8.98
CA ILE A 55 -23.04 -4.54 7.71
C ILE A 55 -22.36 -5.40 6.64
N PRO A 56 -23.02 -6.47 6.13
CA PRO A 56 -22.46 -7.34 5.11
C PRO A 56 -22.05 -6.61 3.83
N TYR A 57 -21.00 -7.11 3.17
CA TYR A 57 -20.65 -6.64 1.83
C TYR A 57 -21.55 -7.29 0.78
N GLY A 58 -22.61 -6.60 0.38
CA GLY A 58 -23.51 -7.06 -0.68
C GLY A 58 -24.16 -8.41 -0.33
N ASN A 59 -24.10 -9.37 -1.24
CA ASN A 59 -24.70 -10.69 -1.05
C ASN A 59 -23.73 -11.71 -0.38
N LYS A 60 -24.21 -12.92 -0.07
CA LYS A 60 -23.44 -13.95 0.65
C LYS A 60 -22.15 -14.42 -0.08
N SER A 61 -22.07 -14.27 -1.41
CA SER A 61 -20.89 -14.65 -2.18
C SER A 61 -19.87 -13.51 -2.32
N GLN A 62 -20.23 -12.29 -1.94
CA GLN A 62 -19.37 -11.11 -2.05
C GLN A 62 -18.58 -10.87 -0.76
N TYR A 63 -17.29 -10.62 -0.92
CA TYR A 63 -16.38 -10.24 0.16
C TYR A 63 -15.17 -9.52 -0.44
N ILE A 64 -14.47 -8.76 0.41
CA ILE A 64 -13.13 -8.26 0.10
C ILE A 64 -12.11 -9.05 0.92
N LEU A 65 -10.86 -9.07 0.48
CA LEU A 65 -9.82 -9.87 1.11
C LEU A 65 -8.76 -8.94 1.70
N SER A 66 -8.40 -9.14 2.96
CA SER A 66 -7.23 -8.47 3.54
C SER A 66 -5.97 -9.26 3.15
N ILE A 67 -5.03 -8.62 2.47
CA ILE A 67 -3.76 -9.23 2.06
C ILE A 67 -2.57 -8.37 2.50
N SER A 68 -1.43 -9.00 2.74
CA SER A 68 -0.18 -8.28 3.02
C SER A 68 0.43 -7.71 1.75
N ARG A 69 0.78 -6.42 1.79
CA ARG A 69 1.48 -5.72 0.70
C ARG A 69 2.80 -6.40 0.35
N GLU A 70 3.55 -6.77 1.38
CA GLU A 70 4.86 -7.38 1.23
C GLU A 70 4.76 -8.75 0.59
N LYS A 71 3.86 -9.61 1.09
CA LYS A 71 3.63 -10.96 0.53
C LYS A 71 3.21 -10.87 -0.94
N LEU A 72 2.26 -9.98 -1.26
CA LEU A 72 1.84 -9.74 -2.65
C LEU A 72 3.01 -9.32 -3.54
N ASN A 73 3.81 -8.33 -3.12
CA ASN A 73 4.95 -7.87 -3.91
C ASN A 73 6.03 -8.94 -4.07
N LYS A 74 6.32 -9.72 -3.02
CA LYS A 74 7.29 -10.83 -3.10
C LYS A 74 6.83 -11.90 -4.09
N ASP A 75 5.55 -12.28 -4.03
CA ASP A 75 4.96 -13.26 -4.94
C ASP A 75 5.00 -12.77 -6.39
N LEU A 76 4.63 -11.51 -6.64
CA LEU A 76 4.66 -10.91 -7.98
C LEU A 76 6.08 -10.83 -8.55
N LEU A 77 7.08 -10.44 -7.76
CA LEU A 77 8.47 -10.39 -8.22
C LEU A 77 9.00 -11.80 -8.55
N THR A 78 8.64 -12.79 -7.74
CA THR A 78 8.98 -14.20 -8.00
C THR A 78 8.32 -14.70 -9.28
N ALA A 79 7.06 -14.31 -9.51
CA ALA A 79 6.36 -14.62 -10.75
C ALA A 79 7.03 -13.97 -11.97
N VAL A 80 7.49 -12.72 -11.87
CA VAL A 80 8.25 -12.08 -12.97
C VAL A 80 9.53 -12.86 -13.27
N GLU A 81 10.29 -13.26 -12.26
CA GLU A 81 11.52 -14.04 -12.42
C GLU A 81 11.30 -15.44 -13.02
N SER A 82 10.08 -15.98 -12.97
CA SER A 82 9.73 -17.26 -13.60
C SER A 82 9.70 -17.20 -15.13
N TYR A 83 9.59 -15.99 -15.71
CA TYR A 83 9.63 -15.79 -17.16
C TYR A 83 11.08 -15.60 -17.61
N PRO A 84 11.65 -16.48 -18.46
CA PRO A 84 13.06 -16.43 -18.86
C PRO A 84 13.42 -15.16 -19.65
N ASN A 85 12.42 -14.51 -20.25
CA ASN A 85 12.54 -13.27 -21.00
C ASN A 85 12.29 -12.01 -20.16
N ALA A 86 12.03 -12.13 -18.86
CA ALA A 86 11.84 -11.01 -17.96
C ALA A 86 12.99 -10.93 -16.93
N LYS A 87 13.45 -9.71 -16.65
CA LYS A 87 14.52 -9.45 -15.67
C LYS A 87 14.12 -8.33 -14.73
N VAL A 88 14.47 -8.49 -13.46
CA VAL A 88 14.27 -7.46 -12.43
C VAL A 88 15.62 -6.92 -11.98
N HIS A 89 15.88 -5.65 -12.25
CA HIS A 89 17.10 -4.96 -11.86
C HIS A 89 16.89 -4.17 -10.55
N PHE A 90 17.10 -4.82 -9.41
CA PHE A 90 17.03 -4.17 -8.09
C PHE A 90 18.14 -3.13 -7.91
N GLY A 91 17.92 -2.13 -7.06
CA GLY A 91 18.94 -1.10 -6.76
C GLY A 91 19.20 -0.13 -7.92
N HIS A 92 18.32 -0.09 -8.92
CA HIS A 92 18.42 0.82 -10.06
C HIS A 92 17.36 1.93 -9.95
N LYS A 93 17.80 3.17 -9.82
CA LYS A 93 16.91 4.35 -9.74
C LYS A 93 16.86 5.07 -11.08
N LEU A 94 15.67 5.31 -11.61
CA LEU A 94 15.49 6.14 -12.80
C LEU A 94 15.86 7.60 -12.47
N LEU A 95 16.74 8.20 -13.26
CA LEU A 95 17.12 9.62 -13.16
C LEU A 95 16.48 10.46 -14.26
N LYS A 96 16.55 9.97 -15.51
CA LYS A 96 16.03 10.68 -16.69
C LYS A 96 15.30 9.74 -17.61
N CYS A 97 14.25 10.25 -18.25
CA CYS A 97 13.44 9.52 -19.23
C CYS A 97 13.31 10.36 -20.51
N ARG A 98 13.88 9.87 -21.62
CA ARG A 98 13.77 10.45 -22.96
C ARG A 98 12.91 9.53 -23.80
N ALA A 99 11.59 9.66 -23.63
CA ALA A 99 10.60 8.75 -24.21
C ALA A 99 10.60 8.73 -25.74
N GLU A 100 10.83 9.88 -26.39
CA GLU A 100 10.88 9.99 -27.86
C GLU A 100 12.12 9.31 -28.46
N GLU A 101 13.23 9.25 -27.71
CA GLU A 101 14.47 8.59 -28.13
C GLU A 101 14.50 7.10 -27.73
N GLY A 102 13.54 6.64 -26.93
CA GLY A 102 13.56 5.30 -26.34
C GLY A 102 14.71 5.10 -25.35
N VAL A 103 15.14 6.14 -24.62
CA VAL A 103 16.29 6.06 -23.69
C VAL A 103 15.93 6.43 -22.27
N VAL A 104 16.38 5.60 -21.31
CA VAL A 104 16.31 5.89 -19.88
C VAL A 104 17.71 5.95 -19.27
N THR A 105 17.94 6.92 -18.38
CA THR A 105 19.18 7.01 -17.61
C THR A 105 18.93 6.43 -16.22
N MET A 106 19.61 5.32 -15.92
CA MET A 106 19.49 4.57 -14.67
C MET A 106 20.73 4.78 -13.79
N LEU A 107 20.52 4.97 -12.49
CA LEU A 107 21.58 4.98 -11.48
C LEU A 107 21.62 3.62 -10.79
N GLY A 108 22.69 2.86 -11.05
CA GLY A 108 22.91 1.57 -10.41
C GLY A 108 23.45 1.66 -8.97
N PRO A 109 23.72 0.51 -8.32
CA PRO A 109 24.28 0.44 -6.97
C PRO A 109 25.65 1.13 -6.85
N ASP A 110 26.45 1.09 -7.91
CA ASP A 110 27.78 1.71 -8.03
C ASP A 110 27.73 3.23 -8.21
N LYS A 111 26.53 3.83 -8.21
CA LYS A 111 26.32 5.28 -8.39
C LYS A 111 26.80 5.82 -9.73
N VAL A 112 26.99 4.96 -10.72
CA VAL A 112 27.34 5.39 -12.08
C VAL A 112 26.07 5.44 -12.94
N PRO A 113 25.70 6.61 -13.49
CA PRO A 113 24.60 6.73 -14.44
C PRO A 113 24.90 5.95 -15.73
N ARG A 114 23.91 5.19 -16.21
CA ARG A 114 23.99 4.46 -17.48
C ARG A 114 22.73 4.69 -18.29
N ASP A 115 22.91 4.90 -19.59
CA ASP A 115 21.80 4.95 -20.53
C ASP A 115 21.45 3.55 -21.03
N VAL A 116 20.16 3.27 -21.08
CA VAL A 116 19.61 2.00 -21.56
C VAL A 116 18.55 2.34 -22.61
N THR A 117 18.66 1.69 -23.77
CA THR A 117 17.72 1.83 -24.88
C THR A 117 16.58 0.81 -24.76
N CYS A 118 15.38 1.21 -25.18
CA CYS A 118 14.19 0.38 -25.17
C CYS A 118 13.12 0.95 -26.11
N ASP A 119 12.28 0.08 -26.66
CA ASP A 119 11.19 0.49 -27.55
C ASP A 119 9.97 1.02 -26.79
N LEU A 120 9.80 0.59 -25.52
CA LEU A 120 8.67 0.96 -24.68
C LEU A 120 9.10 1.18 -23.23
N ILE A 121 8.64 2.30 -22.66
CA ILE A 121 8.83 2.65 -21.25
C ILE A 121 7.48 2.62 -20.55
N VAL A 122 7.33 1.76 -19.54
CA VAL A 122 6.11 1.68 -18.72
C VAL A 122 6.37 2.29 -17.34
N GLY A 123 5.72 3.42 -17.04
CA GLY A 123 5.86 4.14 -15.77
C GLY A 123 5.06 3.52 -14.62
N CYS A 124 5.64 2.53 -13.93
CA CYS A 124 5.07 1.91 -12.72
C CYS A 124 5.77 2.37 -11.42
N ASP A 125 6.30 3.58 -11.39
CA ASP A 125 7.18 4.15 -10.35
C ASP A 125 6.43 4.91 -9.23
N GLY A 126 5.12 4.74 -9.14
CA GLY A 126 4.29 5.14 -8.00
C GLY A 126 3.82 6.59 -8.01
N ALA A 127 3.30 7.04 -6.87
CA ALA A 127 2.66 8.36 -6.75
C ALA A 127 3.62 9.52 -7.09
N TYR A 128 4.90 9.42 -6.74
CA TYR A 128 5.95 10.41 -7.06
C TYR A 128 6.76 10.00 -8.29
N SER A 129 6.06 9.71 -9.38
CA SER A 129 6.64 9.16 -10.61
C SER A 129 7.65 10.10 -11.27
N THR A 130 8.85 9.58 -11.53
CA THR A 130 9.90 10.22 -12.33
C THR A 130 9.54 10.20 -13.82
N VAL A 131 8.92 9.11 -14.31
CA VAL A 131 8.44 9.03 -15.70
C VAL A 131 7.41 10.13 -15.96
N ARG A 132 6.41 10.26 -15.09
CA ARG A 132 5.38 11.30 -15.19
C ARG A 132 5.99 12.71 -15.14
N ALA A 133 6.97 12.95 -14.26
CA ALA A 133 7.65 14.24 -14.19
C ALA A 133 8.36 14.65 -15.50
N HIS A 134 8.78 13.68 -16.32
CA HIS A 134 9.30 13.95 -17.66
C HIS A 134 8.19 14.19 -18.68
N LEU A 135 7.10 13.41 -18.63
CA LEU A 135 5.95 13.58 -19.52
C LEU A 135 5.23 14.91 -19.31
N MET A 136 5.16 15.41 -18.07
CA MET A 136 4.58 16.72 -17.75
C MET A 136 5.26 17.90 -18.44
N LYS A 137 6.49 17.73 -18.95
CA LYS A 137 7.20 18.75 -19.72
C LYS A 137 6.84 18.75 -21.21
N LYS A 138 6.05 17.77 -21.66
CA LYS A 138 5.65 17.63 -23.06
C LYS A 138 4.38 18.45 -23.35
N PRO A 139 4.19 18.92 -24.59
CA PRO A 139 3.01 19.71 -24.95
C PRO A 139 1.70 18.95 -24.70
N ARG A 140 0.63 19.69 -24.38
CA ARG A 140 -0.74 19.15 -24.18
C ARG A 140 -0.83 18.07 -23.10
N PHE A 141 -0.11 18.26 -21.99
CA PHE A 141 -0.15 17.39 -20.83
C PHE A 141 -0.84 18.08 -19.65
N ASP A 142 -2.07 17.69 -19.35
CA ASP A 142 -2.80 18.20 -18.19
C ASP A 142 -2.38 17.43 -16.92
N TYR A 143 -2.11 18.15 -15.84
CA TYR A 143 -1.71 17.57 -14.55
C TYR A 143 -2.23 18.39 -13.36
N SER A 144 -2.61 17.68 -12.31
CA SER A 144 -2.89 18.27 -11.00
C SER A 144 -2.28 17.42 -9.89
N GLN A 145 -1.87 18.08 -8.81
CA GLN A 145 -1.41 17.44 -7.59
C GLN A 145 -1.97 18.20 -6.40
N GLN A 146 -2.63 17.47 -5.51
CA GLN A 146 -3.22 18.02 -4.30
C GLN A 146 -2.81 17.18 -3.10
N TYR A 147 -2.29 17.85 -2.08
CA TYR A 147 -2.17 17.27 -0.76
C TYR A 147 -3.46 17.55 0.01
N ILE A 148 -4.04 16.50 0.58
CA ILE A 148 -5.24 16.62 1.41
C ILE A 148 -4.84 16.99 2.84
N PRO A 149 -5.72 17.67 3.61
CA PRO A 149 -5.39 18.12 4.96
C PRO A 149 -5.28 16.99 5.99
N HIS A 150 -5.65 15.76 5.63
CA HIS A 150 -5.59 14.61 6.52
C HIS A 150 -4.32 13.79 6.30
N GLY A 151 -3.66 13.44 7.41
CA GLY A 151 -2.60 12.45 7.45
C GLY A 151 -3.15 11.07 7.78
N TYR A 152 -2.25 10.08 7.79
CA TYR A 152 -2.56 8.76 8.32
C TYR A 152 -1.41 8.21 9.15
N MET A 153 -1.75 7.44 10.18
CA MET A 153 -0.81 6.74 11.03
C MET A 153 -1.24 5.28 11.19
N GLU A 154 -0.28 4.35 11.17
CA GLU A 154 -0.56 2.94 11.39
C GLU A 154 -0.40 2.57 12.87
N LEU A 155 -1.37 1.81 13.37
CA LEU A 155 -1.41 1.25 14.72
C LEU A 155 -1.67 -0.25 14.62
N THR A 156 -1.32 -1.00 15.66
CA THR A 156 -1.51 -2.46 15.68
C THR A 156 -2.34 -2.87 16.88
N ILE A 157 -3.38 -3.67 16.64
CA ILE A 157 -4.11 -4.43 17.66
C ILE A 157 -3.46 -5.81 17.72
N PRO A 158 -2.75 -6.17 18.81
CA PRO A 158 -2.10 -7.45 18.95
C PRO A 158 -3.13 -8.58 19.17
N PRO A 159 -2.72 -9.84 19.02
CA PRO A 159 -3.54 -10.96 19.45
C PRO A 159 -3.74 -10.93 20.97
N LYS A 160 -4.89 -11.44 21.43
CA LYS A 160 -5.20 -11.58 22.86
C LYS A 160 -5.20 -13.05 23.26
N ASN A 161 -4.80 -13.37 24.48
CA ASN A 161 -4.88 -14.71 25.08
C ASN A 161 -4.20 -15.84 24.26
N GLY A 162 -3.06 -15.56 23.62
CA GLY A 162 -2.30 -16.57 22.87
C GLY A 162 -2.86 -16.90 21.49
N GLU A 163 -3.82 -16.13 20.97
CA GLU A 163 -4.18 -16.17 19.56
C GLU A 163 -3.01 -15.71 18.66
N ASP A 164 -3.07 -16.03 17.37
CA ASP A 164 -2.07 -15.68 16.36
C ASP A 164 -2.54 -14.55 15.42
N LYS A 165 -3.65 -13.88 15.76
CA LYS A 165 -4.34 -12.93 14.87
C LYS A 165 -4.22 -11.51 15.37
N SER A 166 -3.62 -10.63 14.56
CA SER A 166 -3.52 -9.20 14.79
C SER A 166 -4.29 -8.41 13.74
N PHE A 167 -4.57 -7.14 14.04
CA PHE A 167 -5.09 -6.18 13.08
C PHE A 167 -4.13 -5.00 12.95
N THR A 168 -3.90 -4.55 11.72
CA THR A 168 -3.31 -3.23 11.46
C THR A 168 -4.45 -2.23 11.27
N CYS A 169 -4.47 -1.19 12.09
CA CYS A 169 -5.40 -0.08 12.00
C CYS A 169 -4.71 1.10 11.33
N THR A 170 -5.44 1.87 10.55
CA THR A 170 -4.97 3.14 9.99
C THR A 170 -5.84 4.25 10.53
N LEU A 171 -5.27 5.12 11.36
CA LEU A 171 -5.93 6.29 11.92
C LEU A 171 -5.77 7.45 10.94
N PHE A 172 -6.90 8.07 10.56
CA PHE A 172 -6.94 9.26 9.72
C PHE A 172 -7.47 10.43 10.54
N MET A 173 -6.75 11.55 10.54
CA MET A 173 -7.19 12.84 11.09
C MET A 173 -6.44 13.98 10.40
N SER A 174 -6.89 15.23 10.60
CA SER A 174 -6.17 16.39 10.05
C SER A 174 -4.76 16.51 10.64
N PHE A 175 -3.83 17.10 9.89
CA PHE A 175 -2.50 17.41 10.43
C PHE A 175 -2.57 18.33 11.66
N GLU A 176 -3.53 19.26 11.69
CA GLU A 176 -3.78 20.13 12.85
C GLU A 176 -4.15 19.35 14.13
N GLU A 177 -4.93 18.27 14.01
CA GLU A 177 -5.24 17.43 15.18
C GLU A 177 -4.02 16.61 15.61
N PHE A 178 -3.21 16.11 14.66
CA PHE A 178 -1.95 15.43 15.00
C PHE A 178 -0.97 16.36 15.76
N GLU A 179 -0.86 17.62 15.38
CA GLU A 179 0.02 18.60 16.03
C GLU A 179 -0.38 18.94 17.47
N LYS A 180 -1.63 18.65 17.87
CA LYS A 180 -2.12 18.82 19.24
C LYS A 180 -1.73 17.66 20.17
N LEU A 181 -1.37 16.50 19.63
CA LEU A 181 -1.07 15.29 20.40
C LEU A 181 0.44 15.18 20.67
N LEU A 182 0.95 16.02 21.58
CA LEU A 182 2.39 16.14 21.85
C LEU A 182 2.88 15.18 22.94
N THR A 183 2.01 14.82 23.88
CA THR A 183 2.33 13.97 25.02
C THR A 183 1.56 12.64 24.98
N ARG A 184 2.02 11.68 25.79
CA ARG A 184 1.30 10.40 25.96
C ARG A 184 -0.10 10.61 26.52
N ASP A 185 -0.27 11.57 27.43
CA ASP A 185 -1.56 11.84 28.06
C ASP A 185 -2.53 12.45 27.04
N ASP A 186 -2.07 13.35 26.17
CA ASP A 186 -2.89 13.89 25.07
C ASP A 186 -3.41 12.77 24.15
N VAL A 187 -2.54 11.79 23.83
CA VAL A 187 -2.91 10.63 23.02
C VAL A 187 -3.94 9.76 23.75
N LEU A 188 -3.73 9.47 25.02
CA LEU A 188 -4.68 8.68 25.82
C LEU A 188 -6.04 9.36 25.90
N ASP A 189 -6.07 10.65 26.23
CA ASP A 189 -7.30 11.45 26.31
C ASP A 189 -8.02 11.51 24.96
N PHE A 190 -7.28 11.67 23.87
CA PHE A 190 -7.83 11.61 22.52
C PHE A 190 -8.51 10.27 22.22
N PHE A 191 -7.86 9.15 22.54
CA PHE A 191 -8.43 7.82 22.31
C PHE A 191 -9.60 7.52 23.25
N GLN A 192 -9.54 7.91 24.52
CA GLN A 192 -10.65 7.72 25.46
C GLN A 192 -11.91 8.46 24.99
N ARG A 193 -11.73 9.67 24.45
CA ARG A 193 -12.84 10.51 23.97
C ARG A 193 -13.42 10.04 22.64
N ASN A 194 -12.58 9.63 21.68
CA ASN A 194 -13.01 9.40 20.30
C ASN A 194 -13.10 7.92 19.90
N PHE A 195 -12.33 7.05 20.57
CA PHE A 195 -12.20 5.62 20.26
C PHE A 195 -12.12 4.78 21.55
N PRO A 196 -13.12 4.87 22.44
CA PRO A 196 -13.02 4.36 23.81
C PRO A 196 -12.72 2.86 23.89
N ASP A 197 -13.19 2.07 22.92
CA ASP A 197 -12.96 0.64 22.86
C ASP A 197 -11.63 0.24 22.21
N ALA A 198 -10.90 1.16 21.58
CA ALA A 198 -9.61 0.87 20.96
C ALA A 198 -8.50 0.64 22.00
N ILE A 199 -8.52 1.38 23.12
CA ILE A 199 -7.51 1.26 24.19
C ILE A 199 -7.40 -0.19 24.72
N PRO A 200 -8.49 -0.81 25.21
CA PRO A 200 -8.40 -2.19 25.72
C PRO A 200 -8.13 -3.25 24.64
N LEU A 201 -8.24 -2.89 23.35
CA LEU A 201 -7.91 -3.78 22.23
C LEU A 201 -6.42 -3.67 21.84
N MET A 202 -5.85 -2.46 21.87
CA MET A 202 -4.46 -2.23 21.47
C MET A 202 -3.46 -2.64 22.55
N GLY A 203 -3.86 -2.61 23.83
CA GLY A 203 -3.00 -2.97 24.97
C GLY A 203 -2.38 -1.75 25.63
#